data_AF-A0A0J1BQW9-F1
#
_entry.id   AF-A0A0J1BQW9-F1
#
_cell.length_a   1.000
_cell.length_b   1.000
_cell.length_c   1.000
_cell.angle_alpha   90.00
_cell.angle_beta   90.00
_cell.angle_gamma   90.00
#
_symmetry.space_group_name_H-M   'P 1'
#
loop_
_entity.id
_entity.type
_entity.pdbx_description
1 polymer ?
#
loop_
_entity_poly.entity_id
_entity_poly.type
_entity_poly.pdbx_seq_one_letter_code
_entity_poly.pdbx_strand_id
1 'polypeptide(L)'
;WGGEIPGGADAYVREWAVAGELMGVPAPPRSEAELDARLRSFDDRLTGGPRVDDVVRFLRRPPLDSWLIPGYRALFAAVVDSLPQARLDLLGLEQTKLGPVPMPTSRAAALTLSVVGRALELSPR
;
A
#
# COMPACT_ATOMS: atom_id res chain seq x y z
N TRP A 1 1.47 13.06 7.90
CA TRP A 1 0.92 12.93 6.54
C TRP A 1 -0.45 12.30 6.65
N GLY A 2 -1.39 12.76 5.82
CA GLY A 2 -2.80 12.40 5.91
C GLY A 2 -3.44 13.00 7.16
N GLY A 3 -4.18 14.10 7.01
CA GLY A 3 -5.07 14.55 8.09
C GLY A 3 -6.16 13.51 8.35
N GLU A 4 -7.13 13.84 9.20
CA GLU A 4 -8.31 13.00 9.34
C GLU A 4 -8.99 12.79 7.98
N ILE A 5 -9.41 11.55 7.72
CA ILE A 5 -10.19 11.23 6.53
C ILE A 5 -11.53 11.97 6.64
N PRO A 6 -11.89 12.85 5.68
CA PRO A 6 -13.17 13.53 5.73
C PRO A 6 -14.32 12.53 5.84
N GLY A 7 -15.13 12.64 6.89
CA GLY A 7 -16.25 11.72 7.14
C GLY A 7 -15.85 10.32 7.64
N GLY A 8 -14.56 10.06 7.89
CA GLY A 8 -14.04 8.80 8.42
C GLY A 8 -13.94 7.66 7.41
N ALA A 9 -13.44 6.51 7.86
CA ALA A 9 -13.20 5.33 7.01
C ALA A 9 -14.47 4.84 6.30
N ASP A 10 -15.60 4.82 7.01
CA ASP A 10 -16.88 4.41 6.42
C ASP A 10 -17.35 5.33 5.29
N ALA A 11 -17.16 6.64 5.41
CA ALA A 11 -17.49 7.57 4.32
C ALA A 11 -16.61 7.30 3.10
N TYR A 12 -15.31 7.13 3.32
CA TYR A 12 -14.37 6.78 2.26
C TYR A 12 -14.75 5.47 1.54
N VAL A 13 -15.09 4.42 2.29
CA VAL A 13 -15.53 3.14 1.68
C VAL A 13 -16.82 3.31 0.89
N ARG A 14 -17.80 4.08 1.40
CA ARG A 14 -19.03 4.38 0.65
C ARG A 14 -18.76 5.12 -0.66
N GLU A 15 -17.84 6.08 -0.66
CA GLU A 15 -17.47 6.81 -1.88
C GLU A 15 -16.84 5.87 -2.91
N TRP A 16 -15.93 4.99 -2.47
CA TRP A 16 -15.30 3.99 -3.34
C TRP A 16 -16.25 2.88 -3.82
N ALA A 17 -17.33 2.61 -3.08
CA ALA A 17 -18.34 1.67 -3.52
C ALA A 17 -18.98 2.06 -4.86
N VAL A 18 -19.10 3.37 -5.13
CA VAL A 18 -19.58 3.88 -6.43
C VAL A 18 -18.67 3.41 -7.57
N ALA A 19 -17.35 3.48 -7.40
CA ALA A 19 -16.42 2.95 -8.38
C ALA A 19 -16.57 1.43 -8.55
N GLY A 20 -16.80 0.69 -7.44
CA GLY A 20 -17.09 -0.74 -7.48
C GLY A 20 -18.33 -1.08 -8.32
N GLU A 21 -19.42 -0.33 -8.14
CA GLU A 21 -20.66 -0.50 -8.91
C GLU A 21 -20.45 -0.24 -10.40
N LEU A 22 -19.73 0.83 -10.73
CA LEU A 22 -19.38 1.17 -12.12
C LEU A 22 -18.51 0.09 -12.77
N MET A 23 -17.69 -0.61 -11.99
CA MET A 23 -16.90 -1.76 -12.44
C MET A 23 -17.70 -3.08 -12.46
N GLY A 24 -19.00 -3.05 -12.18
CA GLY A 24 -19.89 -4.21 -12.20
C GLY A 24 -19.79 -5.12 -10.99
N VAL A 25 -19.22 -4.65 -9.87
CA VAL A 25 -19.24 -5.40 -8.60
C VAL A 25 -20.68 -5.40 -8.07
N PRO A 26 -21.35 -6.57 -7.92
CA PRO A 26 -22.79 -6.58 -7.60
C PRO A 26 -23.16 -6.04 -6.22
N ALA A 27 -22.25 -6.17 -5.24
CA ALA A 27 -22.43 -5.71 -3.86
C ALA A 27 -21.07 -5.28 -3.29
N PRO A 28 -20.58 -4.07 -3.64
CA PRO A 28 -19.37 -3.55 -3.06
C PRO A 28 -19.61 -3.16 -1.59
N PRO A 29 -18.61 -3.32 -0.71
CA PRO A 29 -18.73 -2.99 0.70
C PRO A 29 -19.04 -1.51 0.89
N ARG A 30 -19.85 -1.17 1.89
CA ARG A 30 -20.30 0.20 2.22
C ARG A 30 -19.80 0.68 3.58
N SER A 31 -19.00 -0.11 4.27
CA SER A 31 -18.36 0.26 5.55
C SER A 31 -16.97 -0.37 5.65
N GLU A 32 -16.13 0.17 6.52
CA GLU A 32 -14.80 -0.39 6.83
C GLU A 32 -14.92 -1.85 7.29
N ALA A 33 -15.90 -2.14 8.15
CA ALA A 33 -16.14 -3.49 8.66
C ALA A 33 -16.54 -4.48 7.54
N GLU A 34 -17.40 -4.06 6.60
CA GLU A 34 -17.75 -4.87 5.44
C GLU A 34 -16.57 -5.10 4.49
N LEU A 35 -15.74 -4.07 4.28
CA LEU A 35 -14.55 -4.18 3.45
C LEU A 35 -13.55 -5.17 4.07
N ASP A 36 -13.28 -5.05 5.37
CA ASP A 36 -12.39 -5.96 6.09
C ASP A 36 -12.91 -7.40 6.06
N ALA A 37 -14.20 -7.61 6.34
CA ALA A 37 -14.83 -8.93 6.24
C ALA A 37 -14.70 -9.52 4.83
N ARG A 38 -14.89 -8.69 3.80
CA ARG A 38 -14.75 -9.11 2.40
C ARG A 38 -13.30 -9.47 2.08
N LEU A 39 -12.32 -8.68 2.49
CA LEU A 39 -10.91 -8.99 2.28
C LEU A 39 -10.52 -10.31 2.94
N ARG A 40 -10.90 -10.51 4.22
CA ARG A 40 -10.65 -11.74 4.95
C ARG A 40 -11.26 -12.98 4.31
N SER A 41 -12.42 -12.85 3.65
CA SER A 41 -13.04 -13.99 2.94
C SER A 41 -12.20 -14.53 1.76
N PHE A 42 -11.18 -13.80 1.33
CA PHE A 42 -10.24 -14.27 0.31
C PHE A 42 -9.00 -14.94 0.88
N ASP A 43 -8.76 -14.93 2.20
CA ASP A 43 -7.49 -15.36 2.80
C ASP A 43 -7.11 -16.80 2.39
N ASP A 44 -8.06 -17.73 2.43
CA ASP A 44 -7.84 -19.14 2.05
C ASP A 44 -7.59 -19.34 0.54
N ARG A 45 -7.80 -18.29 -0.27
CA ARG A 45 -7.60 -18.29 -1.72
C ARG A 45 -6.33 -17.55 -2.13
N LEU A 46 -5.66 -16.86 -1.21
CA LEU A 46 -4.43 -16.14 -1.51
C LEU A 46 -3.28 -17.15 -1.68
N THR A 47 -2.50 -16.97 -2.75
CA THR A 47 -1.35 -17.82 -3.03
C THR A 47 -0.20 -17.00 -3.59
N GLY A 48 1.01 -17.38 -3.23
CA GLY A 48 2.23 -16.87 -3.84
C GLY A 48 2.57 -17.59 -5.14
N GLY A 49 3.84 -17.56 -5.50
CA GLY A 49 4.39 -18.36 -6.61
C GLY A 49 4.91 -17.53 -7.77
N PRO A 50 5.32 -18.19 -8.88
CA PRO A 50 6.21 -17.57 -9.86
C PRO A 50 5.69 -16.26 -10.47
N ARG A 51 4.38 -16.18 -10.73
CA ARG A 51 3.75 -14.97 -11.28
C ARG A 51 3.76 -13.81 -10.28
N VAL A 52 3.58 -14.10 -9.00
CA VAL A 52 3.64 -13.10 -7.94
C VAL A 52 5.09 -12.64 -7.76
N ASP A 53 6.05 -13.57 -7.77
CA ASP A 53 7.47 -13.28 -7.64
C ASP A 53 7.98 -12.33 -8.74
N ASP A 54 7.49 -12.49 -9.97
CA ASP A 54 7.81 -11.58 -11.08
C ASP A 54 7.28 -10.15 -10.84
N VAL A 55 6.07 -10.01 -10.32
CA VAL A 55 5.48 -8.72 -9.97
C VAL A 55 6.25 -8.10 -8.81
N VAL A 56 6.54 -8.87 -7.77
CA VAL A 56 7.34 -8.42 -6.61
C VAL A 56 8.73 -8.00 -7.04
N ARG A 57 9.37 -8.72 -7.97
CA ARG A 57 10.68 -8.36 -8.54
C ARG A 57 10.62 -7.01 -9.26
N PHE A 58 9.59 -6.78 -10.06
CA PHE A 58 9.38 -5.49 -10.73
C PHE A 58 9.18 -4.37 -9.73
N LEU A 59 8.31 -4.57 -8.73
CA LEU A 59 8.09 -3.60 -7.66
C LEU A 59 9.39 -3.35 -6.88
N ARG A 60 10.17 -4.36 -6.53
CA ARG A 60 11.41 -4.17 -5.77
C ARG A 60 12.51 -3.44 -6.56
N ARG A 61 12.51 -3.57 -7.89
CA ARG A 61 13.50 -2.99 -8.79
C ARG A 61 12.80 -2.37 -10.01
N PRO A 62 12.06 -1.27 -9.82
CA PRO A 62 11.35 -0.64 -10.91
C PRO A 62 12.34 0.06 -11.85
N PRO A 63 12.04 0.18 -13.15
CA PRO A 63 12.87 0.88 -14.11
C PRO A 63 12.70 2.40 -13.98
N LEU A 64 13.10 2.95 -12.83
CA LEU A 64 13.07 4.38 -12.54
C LEU A 64 14.46 5.00 -12.72
N ASP A 65 14.49 6.31 -12.95
CA ASP A 65 15.73 7.08 -12.92
C ASP A 65 16.46 6.89 -11.58
N SER A 66 17.79 6.81 -11.64
CA SER A 66 18.64 6.48 -10.50
C SER A 66 18.46 7.40 -9.30
N TRP A 67 18.11 8.67 -9.53
CA TRP A 67 17.87 9.66 -8.48
C TRP A 67 16.53 9.47 -7.74
N LEU A 68 15.55 8.76 -8.32
CA LEU A 68 14.28 8.41 -7.68
C LEU A 68 14.37 7.15 -6.81
N ILE A 69 15.35 6.29 -7.08
CA ILE A 69 15.51 4.98 -6.43
C ILE A 69 15.57 5.07 -4.89
N PRO A 70 16.27 6.05 -4.25
CA PRO A 70 16.31 6.12 -2.79
C PRO A 70 14.94 6.37 -2.17
N GLY A 71 14.17 7.32 -2.71
CA GLY A 71 12.81 7.61 -2.23
C GLY A 71 11.87 6.43 -2.46
N TYR A 72 11.95 5.81 -3.64
CA TYR A 72 11.18 4.60 -3.94
C TYR A 72 11.46 3.47 -2.94
N ARG A 73 12.74 3.21 -2.62
CA ARG A 73 13.12 2.18 -1.64
C ARG A 73 12.57 2.47 -0.24
N ALA A 74 12.55 3.73 0.18
CA ALA A 74 11.96 4.11 1.46
C ALA A 74 10.45 3.84 1.49
N LEU A 75 9.73 4.17 0.40
CA LEU A 75 8.30 3.88 0.27
C LEU A 75 8.04 2.37 0.27
N PHE A 76 8.79 1.61 -0.54
CA PHE A 76 8.65 0.16 -0.60
C PHE A 76 8.87 -0.49 0.76
N ALA A 77 9.90 -0.06 1.51
CA ALA A 77 10.16 -0.58 2.85
C ALA A 77 9.03 -0.28 3.84
N ALA A 78 8.40 0.89 3.77
CA ALA A 78 7.25 1.21 4.62
C ALA A 78 5.99 0.40 4.24
N VAL A 79 5.78 0.12 2.95
CA VAL A 79 4.70 -0.77 2.50
C VAL A 79 4.91 -2.18 3.05
N VAL A 80 6.12 -2.73 2.92
CA VAL A 80 6.48 -4.04 3.49
C VAL A 80 6.22 -4.09 5.00
N ASP A 81 6.56 -3.03 5.72
CA ASP A 81 6.37 -2.94 7.18
C ASP A 81 4.89 -2.83 7.59
N SER A 82 4.03 -2.29 6.72
CA SER A 82 2.58 -2.18 6.97
C SER A 82 1.79 -3.47 6.75
N LEU A 83 2.39 -4.49 6.14
CA LEU A 83 1.70 -5.74 5.80
C LEU A 83 1.79 -6.76 6.95
N PRO A 84 0.71 -7.53 7.22
CA PRO A 84 0.78 -8.64 8.16
C PRO A 84 1.75 -9.72 7.68
N GLN A 85 2.43 -10.40 8.60
CA GLN A 85 3.47 -11.41 8.27
C GLN A 85 2.97 -12.47 7.29
N ALA A 86 1.75 -12.99 7.47
CA ALA A 86 1.17 -13.99 6.57
C ALA A 86 1.09 -13.53 5.10
N ARG A 87 1.00 -12.22 4.83
CA ARG A 87 0.98 -11.68 3.46
C ARG A 87 2.39 -11.55 2.92
N LEU A 88 3.35 -11.18 3.76
CA LEU A 88 4.76 -11.12 3.39
C LEU A 88 5.30 -12.50 2.99
N ASP A 89 4.91 -13.54 3.73
CA ASP A 89 5.29 -14.93 3.44
C ASP A 89 4.80 -15.35 2.03
N LEU A 90 3.56 -14.99 1.66
CA LEU A 90 3.02 -15.23 0.31
C LEU A 90 3.75 -14.46 -0.80
N LEU A 91 4.32 -13.29 -0.46
CA LEU A 91 5.04 -12.43 -1.40
C LEU A 91 6.54 -12.75 -1.47
N GLY A 92 7.06 -13.67 -0.65
CA GLY A 92 8.50 -13.92 -0.52
C GLY A 92 9.27 -12.70 -0.01
N LEU A 93 8.62 -11.88 0.81
CA LEU A 93 9.18 -10.66 1.38
C LEU A 93 9.46 -10.83 2.86
N GLU A 94 10.45 -10.11 3.36
CA GLU A 94 10.78 -10.05 4.78
C GLU A 94 10.73 -8.60 5.24
N GLN A 95 10.24 -8.37 6.46
CA GLN A 95 10.30 -7.07 7.09
C GLN A 95 11.76 -6.60 7.17
N THR A 96 11.99 -5.32 6.91
CA THR A 96 13.35 -4.75 6.90
C THR A 96 13.89 -4.67 8.32
N LYS A 97 14.75 -5.61 8.71
CA LYS A 97 15.49 -5.60 9.97
C LYS A 97 16.91 -5.07 9.73
N LEU A 98 17.29 -3.96 10.37
CA LEU A 98 18.72 -3.60 10.47
C LEU A 98 19.24 -4.09 11.82
N GLY A 99 19.73 -5.33 11.83
CA GLY A 99 20.19 -5.98 13.07
C GLY A 99 19.03 -6.28 14.03
N PRO A 100 19.18 -6.08 15.36
CA PRO A 100 18.17 -6.45 16.34
C PRO A 100 16.98 -5.48 16.45
N VAL A 101 16.95 -4.38 15.67
CA VAL A 101 15.93 -3.33 15.80
C VAL A 101 15.19 -3.13 14.47
N PRO A 102 13.84 -3.13 14.45
CA PRO A 102 13.06 -2.77 13.27
C PRO A 102 13.34 -1.30 12.91
N MET A 103 13.67 -1.03 11.64
CA MET A 103 13.96 0.33 11.19
C MET A 103 12.69 1.20 11.27
N PRO A 104 12.80 2.48 11.64
CA PRO A 104 11.69 3.42 11.53
C PRO A 104 11.49 3.84 10.05
N THR A 105 11.13 2.88 9.20
CA THR A 105 10.87 3.03 7.75
C THR A 105 9.78 4.08 7.50
N SER A 106 8.83 4.18 8.43
CA SER A 106 7.75 5.17 8.45
C SER A 106 8.25 6.63 8.37
N ARG A 107 9.40 6.96 8.96
CA ARG A 107 9.95 8.33 8.92
C ARG A 107 10.54 8.68 7.55
N ALA A 108 11.25 7.74 6.93
CA ALA A 108 11.84 7.93 5.60
C ALA A 108 10.76 7.98 4.51
N ALA A 109 9.73 7.13 4.61
CA ALA A 109 8.56 7.19 3.75
C ALA A 109 7.78 8.50 3.93
N ALA A 110 7.56 8.94 5.17
CA ALA A 110 6.90 10.22 5.44
C ALA A 110 7.67 11.41 4.85
N LEU A 111 9.00 11.43 4.92
CA LEU A 111 9.83 12.45 4.27
C LEU A 111 9.68 12.41 2.74
N THR A 112 9.69 11.21 2.15
CA THR A 112 9.52 11.05 0.70
C THR A 112 8.15 11.56 0.25
N LEU A 113 7.08 11.17 0.94
CA LEU A 113 5.73 11.69 0.71
C LEU A 113 5.64 13.20 0.94
N SER A 114 6.42 13.75 1.88
CA SER A 114 6.52 15.19 2.13
C SER A 114 7.01 15.97 0.93
N VAL A 115 8.09 15.48 0.32
CA VAL A 115 8.69 16.11 -0.85
C VAL A 115 7.74 16.03 -2.05
N VAL A 116 7.14 14.86 -2.27
CA VAL A 116 6.18 14.65 -3.37
C VAL A 116 4.95 15.54 -3.21
N GLY A 117 4.35 15.59 -2.02
CA GLY A 117 3.16 16.40 -1.77
C GLY A 117 3.42 17.90 -1.97
N ARG A 118 4.57 18.42 -1.51
CA ARG A 118 4.96 19.80 -1.81
C ARG A 118 5.12 20.05 -3.31
N ALA A 119 5.72 19.12 -4.05
CA ALA A 119 5.87 19.28 -5.51
C ALA A 119 4.51 19.30 -6.24
N LEU A 120 3.53 18.52 -5.76
CA LEU A 120 2.18 18.48 -6.31
C LEU A 120 1.34 19.73 -5.93
N GLU A 121 1.51 20.25 -4.72
CA GLU A 121 0.89 21.52 -4.28
C GLU A 121 1.47 22.75 -5.01
N LEU A 122 2.73 22.68 -5.44
CA LEU A 122 3.40 23.75 -6.19
C LEU A 122 3.10 23.73 -7.69
N SER A 123 2.30 22.78 -8.21
CA SER A 123 1.79 22.83 -9.58
C SER A 123 0.59 23.78 -9.63
N PRO A 124 0.70 24.97 -10.26
CA PRO A 124 -0.44 25.86 -10.43
C PRO A 124 -1.44 25.18 -11.38
N ARG A 125 -2.73 25.21 -11.02
CA ARG A 125 -3.81 24.99 -11.99
C ARG A 125 -3.95 26.20 -12.90
#